data_AF-A0A533RQT4-F1
#
_entry.id   AF-A0A533RQT4-F1
#
_cell.length_a   1.000
_cell.length_b   1.000
_cell.length_c   1.000
_cell.angle_alpha   90.00
_cell.angle_beta   90.00
_cell.angle_gamma   90.00
#
_symmetry.space_group_name_H-M   'P 1'
#
loop_
_entity.id
_entity.type
_entity.pdbx_description
1 polymer ?
#
loop_
_entity_poly.entity_id
_entity_poly.type
_entity_poly.pdbx_seq_one_letter_code
_entity_poly.pdbx_strand_id
1 'polypeptide(L)' 'MQDYHEFLAEVLITEEDLQRRIRELGEEISADYRGEDKLLLVCILRGGVMFLTDLMRSIRHPHAIEFMAVSSYGVG' A
#
# COMPACT_ATOMS: atom_id res chain seq x y z
N MET A 1 7.12 20.50 20.04
CA MET A 1 6.55 19.21 19.59
C MET A 1 7.62 18.18 19.90
N GLN A 2 7.30 17.14 20.67
CA GLN A 2 8.26 16.07 20.95
C GLN A 2 8.53 15.28 19.68
N ASP A 3 9.75 14.78 19.53
CA ASP A 3 10.13 13.93 18.40
C ASP A 3 9.44 12.55 18.57
N TYR A 4 8.82 12.04 17.51
CA TYR A 4 8.14 10.74 17.57
C TYR A 4 9.12 9.57 17.77
N HIS A 5 10.40 9.76 17.41
CA HIS A 5 11.46 8.79 17.65
C HIS A 5 11.65 8.46 19.13
N GLU A 6 11.24 9.35 20.05
CA GLU A 6 11.28 9.10 21.49
C GLU A 6 10.29 8.00 21.94
N PHE A 7 9.29 7.67 21.11
CA PHE A 7 8.28 6.65 21.41
C PHE A 7 8.50 5.32 20.67
N LEU A 8 9.55 5.22 19.86
CA LEU A 8 9.86 4.02 19.08
C LEU A 8 10.87 3.14 19.79
N ALA A 9 10.59 1.84 19.90
CA ALA A 9 11.56 0.87 20.41
C ALA A 9 12.68 0.60 19.40
N GLU A 10 12.31 0.39 18.13
CA GLU A 10 13.24 0.15 17.02
C GLU A 10 12.55 0.39 15.66
N VAL A 11 13.36 0.47 14.60
CA VAL A 11 12.88 0.53 13.21
C VAL A 11 12.88 -0.89 12.64
N LEU A 12 11.69 -1.45 12.44
CA LEU A 12 11.53 -2.83 11.91
C LEU A 12 11.78 -2.94 10.41
N ILE A 13 11.39 -1.91 9.65
CA ILE A 13 11.53 -1.85 8.20
C ILE A 13 11.99 -0.43 7.87
N THR A 14 13.16 -0.30 7.24
CA THR A 14 13.64 1.03 6.83
C THR A 14 12.84 1.55 5.65
N GLU A 15 12.88 2.86 5.43
CA GLU A 15 12.24 3.48 4.27
C GLU A 15 12.81 2.90 2.97
N GLU A 16 14.13 2.71 2.87
CA GLU A 16 14.76 2.18 1.67
C GLU A 16 14.31 0.76 1.35
N ASP A 17 14.20 -0.09 2.37
CA ASP A 17 13.75 -1.48 2.22
C ASP A 17 12.28 -1.55 1.82
N LEU A 18 11.43 -0.74 2.45
CA LEU A 18 10.01 -0.64 2.12
C LEU A 18 9.82 -0.16 0.67
N GLN A 19 10.47 0.95 0.30
CA GLN A 19 10.35 1.52 -1.04
C GLN A 19 10.94 0.59 -2.12
N ARG A 20 12.00 -0.16 -1.80
CA ARG A 20 12.53 -1.20 -2.70
C ARG A 20 11.48 -2.28 -2.95
N ARG A 21 10.87 -2.82 -1.89
CA ARG A 21 9.85 -3.87 -2.05
C ARG A 21 8.61 -3.39 -2.78
N ILE A 22 8.19 -2.14 -2.56
CA ILE A 22 7.06 -1.53 -3.26
C ILE A 22 7.31 -1.45 -4.77
N ARG A 23 8.52 -1.06 -5.19
CA ARG A 23 8.88 -1.01 -6.62
C ARG A 23 8.87 -2.40 -7.25
N GLU A 24 9.42 -3.40 -6.56
CA GLU A 24 9.39 -4.79 -7.03
C GLU A 24 7.94 -5.26 -7.23
N LEU A 25 7.07 -5.02 -6.24
CA LEU A 25 5.64 -5.35 -6.33
C LEU A 25 4.94 -4.60 -7.46
N GLY A 26 5.24 -3.33 -7.66
CA GLY A 26 4.67 -2.54 -8.77
C GLY A 26 5.03 -3.10 -10.14
N GLU A 27 6.28 -3.57 -10.30
CA GLU A 27 6.74 -4.22 -11.52
C GLU A 27 6.12 -5.61 -11.72
N GLU A 28 6.02 -6.42 -10.65
CA GLU A 28 5.33 -7.72 -10.64
C GLU A 28 3.87 -7.55 -11.09
N ILE A 29 3.10 -6.66 -10.44
CA ILE A 29 1.70 -6.38 -10.80
C ILE A 29 1.57 -5.85 -12.24
N SER A 30 2.48 -4.97 -12.66
CA SER A 30 2.46 -4.43 -14.03
C SER A 30 2.72 -5.51 -15.09
N ALA A 31 3.53 -6.52 -14.77
CA ALA A 31 3.77 -7.65 -15.65
C ALA A 31 2.56 -8.58 -15.70
N ASP A 32 1.96 -8.87 -14.54
CA ASP A 32 0.83 -9.79 -14.41
C ASP A 32 -0.44 -9.28 -15.13
N TYR A 33 -0.67 -7.97 -15.11
CA TYR A 33 -1.82 -7.32 -15.76
C TYR A 33 -1.51 -6.83 -17.19
N ARG A 34 -0.42 -7.30 -17.81
CA ARG A 34 -0.07 -6.91 -19.17
C ARG A 34 -1.15 -7.34 -20.17
N GLY A 35 -1.77 -6.35 -20.81
CA GLY A 35 -2.83 -6.57 -21.81
C GLY A 35 -4.25 -6.62 -21.23
N GLU A 36 -4.40 -6.39 -19.93
CA GLU A 36 -5.71 -6.33 -19.26
C GLU A 36 -6.12 -4.89 -18.97
N ASP A 37 -7.13 -4.34 -19.63
CA ASP A 37 -7.46 -2.91 -19.50
C ASP A 37 -8.18 -2.53 -18.19
N LYS A 38 -8.27 -3.44 -17.22
CA LYS A 38 -9.13 -3.30 -16.03
C LYS A 38 -8.45 -3.77 -14.74
N LEU A 39 -7.57 -2.95 -14.20
CA LEU A 39 -7.04 -3.11 -12.84
C LEU A 39 -7.80 -2.20 -11.86
N LEU A 40 -8.35 -2.77 -10.80
CA LEU A 40 -8.98 -2.04 -9.70
C LEU A 40 -8.23 -2.31 -8.39
N LEU A 41 -7.69 -1.26 -7.79
CA LEU A 41 -7.02 -1.33 -6.49
C LEU A 41 -8.02 -1.00 -5.39
N VAL A 42 -8.24 -1.93 -4.44
CA VAL A 42 -9.19 -1.73 -3.32
C VAL A 42 -8.41 -1.56 -2.02
N CYS A 43 -8.56 -0.40 -1.38
CA CYS A 43 -7.94 -0.09 -0.09
C CYS A 43 -8.92 -0.30 1.06
N ILE A 44 -8.53 -1.10 2.06
CA ILE A 44 -9.24 -1.12 3.35
C ILE A 44 -8.71 0.01 4.23
N LEU A 45 -9.60 0.91 4.64
CA LEU A 45 -9.27 2.02 5.51
C LEU A 45 -9.08 1.56 6.98
N ARG A 46 -8.20 2.20 7.75
CA ARG A 46 -7.39 3.39 7.42
C ARG A 46 -5.92 3.07 7.09
N GLY A 47 -5.41 1.94 7.58
CA GLY A 47 -3.98 1.64 7.57
C GLY A 47 -3.36 1.42 6.18
N GLY A 48 -4.16 1.01 5.19
CA GLY A 48 -3.65 0.71 3.85
C GLY A 48 -3.27 1.93 2.99
N VAL A 49 -3.67 3.15 3.40
CA VAL A 49 -3.59 4.34 2.52
C VAL A 49 -2.14 4.67 2.12
N MET A 50 -1.21 4.67 3.08
CA MET A 50 0.19 5.03 2.81
C MET A 50 0.83 4.03 1.85
N PHE A 51 0.67 2.73 2.14
CA PHE A 51 1.21 1.65 1.30
C PHE A 51 0.60 1.66 -0.10
N LEU A 52 -0.72 1.80 -0.22
CA LEU A 52 -1.38 1.84 -1.52
C LEU A 52 -0.91 3.05 -2.35
N THR A 53 -0.73 4.21 -1.72
CA THR A 53 -0.29 5.44 -2.41
C THR A 53 1.08 5.25 -3.05
N ASP A 54 2.00 4.58 -2.37
CA ASP A 54 3.34 4.31 -2.91
C ASP A 54 3.31 3.18 -3.95
N LEU A 55 2.50 2.15 -3.72
CA LEU A 55 2.34 1.03 -4.65
C LEU A 55 1.70 1.46 -5.97
N MET A 56 0.60 2.20 -5.93
CA MET A 56 -0.12 2.64 -7.14
C MET A 56 0.75 3.51 -8.04
N ARG A 57 1.68 4.29 -7.46
CA ARG A 57 2.67 5.09 -8.21
C ARG A 57 3.75 4.24 -8.88
N SER A 58 3.97 3.02 -8.38
CA SER A 58 4.93 2.06 -8.93
C SER A 58 4.31 1.14 -9.99
N ILE A 59 2.98 1.08 -10.07
CA ILE A 59 2.26 0.32 -11.10
C ILE A 59 2.19 1.16 -12.39
N ARG A 60 2.70 0.61 -13.49
CA ARG A 60 2.73 1.29 -14.80
C ARG A 60 1.41 1.16 -15.57
N HIS A 61 0.58 0.21 -15.17
CA HIS A 61 -0.67 -0.10 -15.84
C HIS A 61 -1.80 0.86 -15.44
N PRO A 62 -2.68 1.32 -16.36
CA PRO A 62 -3.84 2.11 -15.99
C PRO A 62 -4.72 1.37 -14.98
N HIS A 63 -5.09 2.04 -13.91
CA HIS A 63 -5.88 1.44 -12.84
C HIS A 63 -6.86 2.45 -12.22
N ALA A 64 -7.96 1.91 -11.69
CA ALA A 64 -8.90 2.61 -10.84
C ALA A 64 -8.60 2.31 -9.37
N ILE A 65 -9.10 3.17 -8.47
CA ILE A 65 -8.91 3.04 -7.03
C ILE A 65 -10.27 3.11 -6.33
N GLU A 66 -10.49 2.20 -5.39
CA GLU A 66 -11.68 2.11 -4.54
C GLU A 66 -11.26 2.01 -3.07
N PHE A 67 -12.12 2.50 -2.18
CA PHE A 67 -11.87 2.51 -0.74
C PHE A 67 -13.04 1.91 0.01
N MET A 68 -12.75 1.01 0.95
CA MET A 68 -13.76 0.45 1.84
C MET A 68 -13.40 0.75 3.29
N ALA A 69 -14.38 1.27 4.03
CA ALA A 69 -14.30 1.39 5.49
C ALA A 69 -15.07 0.22 6.11
N VAL A 70 -14.39 -0.55 6.95
CA VAL A 70 -14.97 -1.70 7.65
C VAL A 70 -14.76 -1.56 9.16
N SER A 71 -15.68 -2.13 9.92
CA SER A 71 -15.58 -2.26 11.36
C SER A 71 -15.82 -3.71 11.76
N SER A 72 -15.19 -4.14 12.86
CA SER A 72 -15.48 -5.45 13.42
C SER A 72 -16.94 -5.54 13.85
N TYR A 73 -17.57 -6.70 13.66
CA TYR A 73 -18.89 -6.99 14.23
C TYR A 73 -18.86 -7.16 15.75
N GLY A 74 -17.67 -7.23 16.36
CA GLY A 74 -17.49 -7.48 17.79
C GLY A 74 -17.48 -8.97 18.13
N VAL A 75 -17.81 -9.30 19.37
CA VAL A 75 -18.18 -10.66 19.79
C VAL A 75 -19.68 -10.79 19.58
N GLY A 76 -20.09 -11.74 18.73
CA GLY A 76 -21.50 -12.02 18.42
C GLY A 76 -22.30 -12.45 19.64
#